data_AF-A0A0D2NEH5-F1
#
_entry.id   AF-A0A0D2NEH5-F1
#
_cell.length_a   1.000
_cell.length_b   1.000
_cell.length_c   1.000
_cell.angle_alpha   90.00
_cell.angle_beta   90.00
_cell.angle_gamma   90.00
#
_symmetry.space_group_name_H-M   'P 1'
#
loop_
_entity.id
_entity.type
_entity.pdbx_description
1 polymer ?
#
loop_
_entity_poly.entity_id
_entity_poly.type
_entity_poly.pdbx_seq_one_letter_code
_entity_poly.pdbx_strand_id
1 'polypeptide(L)'
;MTAPSTGQHQAFAVLAAVQSAVACALRRDATSSLSEQDFFFCKSLALREKRGCGNSWGMRSGIEAFMAMVDAKKLPVTETCLPYDPGNPSCSYECSNVEPSLQQGVFEFQALTTDWEMQKHIRLFGSVVTRLNIFDDFKKFFESNPNGVYTGHGPKATYKESHAVVLVGYDLDKKYWLVKNSWGVNFAASGFCKVAFGVDGVGYPEDTFGISFMPDKPPPKPRNRLSNSSRPGCYKYRTLPSDYVSKVATTWGMPIQQLLLDNLDSIPETDRLLGDMTLTLCGITLDDTPAAPGRHKSGFGGGGSSGSDKCDKCNVPVSAGGCKCDKNCDCRSAPGSGSSNECDKCNVPVSADGCKCDSNCNCRSAPSSGGGSRNECDKCNVPVSAGGCKCDSNCDCL
;
A
#
# COMPACT_ATOMS: atom_id res chain seq x y z
N MET A 1 -8.19 10.70 -22.35
CA MET A 1 -7.75 9.30 -22.58
C MET A 1 -8.89 8.57 -23.25
N THR A 2 -8.60 7.95 -24.39
CA THR A 2 -9.49 7.04 -25.12
C THR A 2 -9.57 5.72 -24.35
N ALA A 3 -10.74 5.07 -24.31
CA ALA A 3 -10.89 3.81 -23.60
C ALA A 3 -10.09 2.69 -24.31
N PRO A 4 -9.39 1.82 -23.55
CA PRO A 4 -8.70 0.67 -24.12
C PRO A 4 -9.65 -0.33 -24.78
N SER A 5 -9.16 -0.99 -25.83
CA SER A 5 -9.79 -2.22 -26.34
C SER A 5 -9.50 -3.42 -25.43
N THR A 6 -10.32 -4.47 -25.54
CA THR A 6 -10.23 -5.70 -24.72
C THR A 6 -8.79 -6.21 -24.62
N GLY A 7 -8.29 -6.36 -23.39
CA GLY A 7 -6.98 -6.96 -23.10
C GLY A 7 -5.79 -6.00 -22.94
N GLN A 8 -6.00 -4.68 -23.05
CA GLN A 8 -4.93 -3.67 -22.92
C GLN A 8 -4.96 -2.90 -21.60
N HIS A 9 -5.96 -3.17 -20.75
CA HIS A 9 -6.19 -2.48 -19.48
C HIS A 9 -4.98 -2.56 -18.53
N GLN A 10 -4.21 -3.65 -18.60
CA GLN A 10 -3.01 -3.86 -17.79
C GLN A 10 -1.95 -2.79 -18.09
N ALA A 11 -1.78 -2.40 -19.36
CA ALA A 11 -0.82 -1.36 -19.73
C ALA A 11 -1.18 -0.01 -19.07
N PHE A 12 -2.46 0.38 -19.17
CA PHE A 12 -2.98 1.58 -18.53
C PHE A 12 -2.81 1.54 -17.00
N ALA A 13 -3.15 0.42 -16.37
CA ALA A 13 -3.07 0.30 -14.92
C ALA A 13 -1.62 0.35 -14.42
N VAL A 14 -0.70 -0.34 -15.10
CA VAL A 14 0.73 -0.34 -14.75
C VAL A 14 1.34 1.04 -14.96
N LEU A 15 1.14 1.70 -16.10
CA LEU A 15 1.71 3.03 -16.32
C LEU A 15 1.12 4.09 -15.39
N ALA A 16 -0.18 4.03 -15.09
CA ALA A 16 -0.79 4.92 -14.12
C ALA A 16 -0.19 4.73 -12.72
N ALA A 17 0.09 3.50 -12.30
CA ALA A 17 0.74 3.23 -11.02
C ALA A 17 2.22 3.65 -10.99
N VAL A 18 2.95 3.47 -12.10
CA VAL A 18 4.32 3.98 -12.27
C VAL A 18 4.36 5.51 -12.14
N GLN A 19 3.47 6.21 -12.84
CA GLN A 19 3.37 7.67 -12.76
C GLN A 19 3.02 8.12 -11.34
N SER A 20 2.09 7.41 -10.68
CA SER A 20 1.72 7.68 -9.29
C SER A 20 2.91 7.50 -8.34
N ALA A 21 3.68 6.42 -8.49
CA ALA A 21 4.85 6.14 -7.64
C ALA A 21 5.91 7.25 -7.77
N VAL A 22 6.20 7.68 -8.99
CA VAL A 22 7.15 8.77 -9.27
C VAL A 22 6.64 10.10 -8.74
N ALA A 23 5.38 10.46 -9.02
CA ALA A 23 4.76 11.68 -8.52
C ALA A 23 4.75 11.74 -6.99
N CYS A 24 4.41 10.62 -6.34
CA CYS A 24 4.42 10.49 -4.89
C CYS A 24 5.82 10.71 -4.31
N ALA A 25 6.82 10.00 -4.82
CA ALA A 25 8.20 10.09 -4.33
C ALA A 25 8.84 11.47 -4.57
N LEU A 26 8.54 12.11 -5.71
CA LEU A 26 9.04 13.43 -6.05
C LEU A 26 8.20 14.58 -5.47
N ARG A 27 7.09 14.26 -4.76
CA ARG A 27 6.14 15.21 -4.15
C ARG A 27 5.67 16.30 -5.13
N ARG A 28 5.35 15.90 -6.35
CA ARG A 28 4.86 16.77 -7.41
C ARG A 28 3.84 16.04 -8.28
N ASP A 29 3.03 16.80 -9.00
CA ASP A 29 2.10 16.23 -9.96
C ASP A 29 2.86 15.60 -11.14
N ALA A 30 2.23 14.61 -11.78
CA ALA A 30 2.78 14.03 -13.00
C ALA A 30 2.85 15.09 -14.10
N THR A 31 4.02 15.21 -14.74
CA THR A 31 4.31 16.26 -15.73
C THR A 31 3.93 15.87 -17.16
N SER A 32 3.76 14.57 -17.43
CA SER A 32 3.37 14.06 -18.73
C SER A 32 2.60 12.74 -18.61
N SER A 33 1.82 12.42 -19.64
CA SER A 33 1.22 11.09 -19.80
C SER A 33 2.19 10.16 -20.52
N LEU A 34 2.34 8.93 -20.03
CA LEU A 34 3.12 7.89 -20.71
C LEU A 34 2.28 7.25 -21.82
N SER A 35 2.92 6.74 -22.86
CA SER A 35 2.26 6.07 -23.98
C SER A 35 2.00 4.60 -23.66
N GLU A 36 0.74 4.24 -23.41
CA GLU A 36 0.33 2.84 -23.32
C GLU A 36 0.54 2.10 -24.65
N GLN A 37 0.43 2.81 -25.78
CA GLN A 37 0.69 2.27 -27.12
C GLN A 37 2.12 1.73 -27.22
N ASP A 38 3.10 2.55 -26.84
CA ASP A 38 4.52 2.20 -26.94
C ASP A 38 4.85 1.08 -25.95
N PHE A 39 4.35 1.19 -24.72
CA PHE A 39 4.56 0.18 -23.70
C PHE A 39 4.03 -1.19 -24.12
N PHE A 40 2.77 -1.26 -24.55
CA PHE A 40 2.09 -2.53 -24.83
C PHE A 40 2.53 -3.15 -26.16
N PHE A 41 2.54 -2.38 -27.26
CA PHE A 41 2.77 -2.95 -28.59
C PHE A 41 4.25 -3.00 -28.98
N CYS A 42 5.05 -2.02 -28.57
CA CYS A 42 6.35 -1.77 -29.18
C CYS A 42 7.51 -2.21 -28.30
N LYS A 43 7.44 -1.90 -27.01
CA LYS A 43 8.52 -2.18 -26.07
C LYS A 43 8.31 -3.47 -25.28
N SER A 44 7.11 -4.04 -25.32
CA SER A 44 6.88 -5.46 -25.01
C SER A 44 7.77 -6.41 -25.84
N LEU A 45 8.19 -6.01 -27.05
CA LEU A 45 9.09 -6.81 -27.89
C LEU A 45 10.47 -7.03 -27.24
N ALA A 46 10.85 -6.24 -26.23
CA ALA A 46 12.07 -6.47 -25.45
C ALA A 46 12.03 -7.84 -24.73
N LEU A 47 10.84 -8.36 -24.41
CA LEU A 47 10.63 -9.73 -23.90
C LEU A 47 10.53 -10.79 -25.00
N ARG A 48 10.76 -10.44 -26.28
CA ARG A 48 10.52 -11.28 -27.47
C ARG A 48 9.06 -11.69 -27.67
N GLU A 49 8.11 -10.99 -27.03
CA GLU A 49 6.68 -11.23 -27.16
C GLU A 49 6.09 -10.31 -28.24
N LYS A 50 5.50 -10.90 -29.30
CA LYS A 50 4.70 -10.12 -30.27
C LYS A 50 3.33 -9.83 -29.66
N ARG A 51 3.04 -8.55 -29.39
CA ARG A 51 1.75 -8.08 -28.85
C ARG A 51 0.86 -7.49 -29.94
N GLY A 52 -0.45 -7.60 -29.75
CA GLY A 52 -1.47 -7.18 -30.70
C GLY A 52 -2.84 -7.18 -30.03
N CYS A 53 -3.87 -6.67 -30.70
CA CYS A 53 -5.17 -6.44 -30.07
C CYS A 53 -5.90 -7.71 -29.59
N GLY A 54 -5.43 -8.90 -29.96
CA GLY A 54 -6.00 -10.19 -29.55
C GLY A 54 -5.29 -10.86 -28.36
N ASN A 55 -4.26 -10.22 -27.77
CA ASN A 55 -3.57 -10.76 -26.61
C ASN A 55 -3.60 -9.80 -25.41
N SER A 56 -3.37 -10.34 -24.22
CA SER A 56 -3.37 -9.58 -22.96
C SER A 56 -2.24 -10.05 -22.04
N TRP A 57 -1.91 -9.22 -21.06
CA TRP A 57 -1.02 -9.59 -19.97
C TRP A 57 -1.82 -10.06 -18.75
N GLY A 58 -1.27 -11.03 -18.00
CA GLY A 58 -1.58 -11.11 -16.57
C GLY A 58 -0.97 -9.90 -15.85
N MET A 59 -1.52 -9.51 -14.69
CA MET A 59 -1.07 -8.28 -14.02
C MET A 59 0.43 -8.29 -13.74
N ARG A 60 0.93 -9.42 -13.21
CA ARG A 60 2.34 -9.63 -12.93
C ARG A 60 3.22 -9.48 -14.17
N SER A 61 2.85 -10.11 -15.28
CA SER A 61 3.62 -10.06 -16.53
C SER A 61 3.72 -8.63 -17.09
N GLY A 62 2.66 -7.83 -16.95
CA GLY A 62 2.71 -6.41 -17.32
C GLY A 62 3.71 -5.62 -16.48
N ILE A 63 3.74 -5.84 -15.17
CA ILE A 63 4.70 -5.19 -14.27
C ILE A 63 6.14 -5.63 -14.58
N GLU A 64 6.36 -6.94 -14.77
CA GLU A 64 7.67 -7.49 -15.13
C GLU A 64 8.17 -6.96 -16.49
N ALA A 65 7.26 -6.78 -17.46
CA ALA A 65 7.58 -6.12 -18.73
C ALA A 65 8.04 -4.68 -18.53
N PHE A 66 7.38 -3.93 -17.63
CA PHE A 66 7.83 -2.57 -17.29
C PHE A 66 9.23 -2.58 -16.64
N MET A 67 9.48 -3.47 -15.68
CA MET A 67 10.80 -3.57 -15.04
C MET A 67 11.89 -3.92 -16.05
N ALA A 68 11.64 -4.86 -16.97
CA ALA A 68 12.59 -5.21 -18.02
C ALA A 68 12.88 -4.03 -18.97
N MET A 69 11.90 -3.15 -19.24
CA MET A 69 12.14 -1.92 -20.00
C MET A 69 13.05 -0.94 -19.25
N VAL A 70 12.85 -0.79 -17.94
CA VAL A 70 13.70 0.05 -17.09
C VAL A 70 15.15 -0.47 -17.13
N ASP A 71 15.35 -1.77 -16.92
CA ASP A 71 16.67 -2.41 -16.94
C ASP A 71 17.37 -2.28 -18.31
N ALA A 72 16.61 -2.44 -19.40
CA ALA A 72 17.11 -2.28 -20.76
C ALA A 72 17.31 -0.82 -21.18
N LYS A 73 16.97 0.16 -20.32
CA LYS A 73 16.94 1.61 -20.64
C LYS A 73 16.06 1.94 -21.85
N LYS A 74 14.99 1.17 -22.05
CA LYS A 74 14.00 1.32 -23.12
C LYS A 74 12.66 1.74 -22.53
N LEU A 75 12.66 2.83 -21.76
CA LEU A 75 11.45 3.40 -21.15
C LEU A 75 10.42 3.84 -22.21
N PRO A 76 9.12 3.79 -21.91
CA PRO A 76 8.09 4.21 -22.85
C PRO A 76 8.19 5.70 -23.15
N VAL A 77 7.87 6.09 -24.37
CA VAL A 77 7.72 7.49 -24.75
C VAL A 77 6.44 8.07 -24.14
N THR A 78 6.27 9.39 -24.22
CA THR A 78 5.05 10.06 -23.77
C THR A 78 3.89 9.84 -24.74
N GLU A 79 2.67 9.97 -24.25
CA GLU A 79 1.43 9.93 -25.04
C GLU A 79 1.43 10.99 -26.16
N THR A 80 2.11 12.13 -25.97
CA THR A 80 2.25 13.14 -27.02
C THR A 80 3.13 12.66 -28.18
N CYS A 81 4.10 11.78 -27.90
CA CYS A 81 4.99 11.22 -28.92
C CYS A 81 4.31 10.07 -29.68
N LEU A 82 3.68 9.14 -28.96
CA LEU A 82 2.91 8.06 -29.57
C LEU A 82 1.53 7.95 -28.88
N PRO A 83 0.50 8.62 -29.42
CA PRO A 83 -0.84 8.54 -28.87
C PRO A 83 -1.42 7.13 -28.94
N TYR A 84 -2.29 6.80 -27.98
CA TYR A 84 -3.01 5.54 -27.98
C TYR A 84 -3.98 5.42 -29.17
N ASP A 85 -3.76 4.41 -30.02
CA ASP A 85 -4.62 4.06 -31.14
C ASP A 85 -5.02 2.58 -31.03
N PRO A 86 -6.20 2.27 -30.46
CA PRO A 86 -6.65 0.90 -30.26
C PRO A 86 -6.87 0.15 -31.58
N GLY A 87 -7.05 0.86 -32.70
CA GLY A 87 -7.28 0.29 -34.03
C GLY A 87 -6.01 -0.03 -34.78
N ASN A 88 -4.85 0.45 -34.31
CA ASN A 88 -3.59 0.36 -35.04
C ASN A 88 -2.44 0.00 -34.09
N PRO A 89 -2.02 -1.28 -34.01
CA PRO A 89 -0.89 -1.72 -33.18
C PRO A 89 0.48 -1.33 -33.79
N SER A 90 0.57 -0.21 -34.49
CA SER A 90 1.79 0.26 -35.15
C SER A 90 2.81 0.76 -34.13
N CYS A 91 4.08 0.47 -34.43
CA CYS A 91 5.25 0.95 -33.70
C CYS A 91 6.12 1.88 -34.55
N SER A 92 5.51 2.56 -35.53
CA SER A 92 6.17 3.55 -36.35
C SER A 92 6.06 4.93 -35.68
N TYR A 93 7.13 5.35 -35.02
CA TYR A 93 7.29 6.69 -34.46
C TYR A 93 8.77 7.07 -34.45
N GLU A 94 9.09 8.35 -34.68
CA GLU A 94 10.47 8.86 -34.78
C GLU A 94 10.88 9.72 -33.57
N CYS A 95 9.94 10.01 -32.66
CA CYS A 95 10.19 10.81 -31.47
C CYS A 95 10.82 9.99 -30.34
N SER A 96 11.52 10.68 -29.44
CA SER A 96 12.28 10.08 -28.32
C SER A 96 11.91 10.68 -26.97
N ASN A 97 10.77 11.36 -26.87
CA ASN A 97 10.32 12.03 -25.66
C ASN A 97 9.96 11.00 -24.58
N VAL A 98 10.89 10.74 -23.67
CA VAL A 98 10.68 9.96 -22.45
C VAL A 98 10.56 10.92 -21.28
N GLU A 99 9.69 10.62 -20.32
CA GLU A 99 9.57 11.38 -19.07
C GLU A 99 10.87 11.25 -18.25
N PRO A 100 11.67 12.34 -18.06
CA PRO A 100 12.99 12.25 -17.44
C PRO A 100 12.94 11.72 -16.00
N SER A 101 11.83 11.95 -15.30
CA SER A 101 11.62 11.48 -13.93
C SER A 101 11.75 9.96 -13.78
N LEU A 102 11.43 9.20 -14.82
CA LEU A 102 11.51 7.74 -14.82
C LEU A 102 12.96 7.23 -14.72
N GLN A 103 13.95 8.07 -15.00
CA GLN A 103 15.38 7.72 -14.98
C GLN A 103 16.09 8.17 -13.70
N GLN A 104 15.39 8.85 -12.79
CA GLN A 104 15.98 9.50 -11.61
C GLN A 104 15.82 8.66 -10.34
N GLY A 105 15.86 7.34 -10.48
CA GLY A 105 15.65 6.42 -9.37
C GLY A 105 15.48 4.98 -9.79
N VAL A 106 15.08 4.17 -8.81
CA VAL A 106 14.91 2.72 -8.95
C VAL A 106 13.46 2.35 -8.71
N PHE A 107 12.93 1.45 -9.54
CA PHE A 107 11.62 0.85 -9.36
C PHE A 107 11.72 -0.51 -8.67
N GLU A 108 10.77 -0.78 -7.80
CA GLU A 108 10.54 -2.09 -7.19
C GLU A 108 9.05 -2.42 -7.23
N PHE A 109 8.68 -3.69 -7.17
CA PHE A 109 7.29 -4.10 -7.02
C PHE A 109 7.16 -5.27 -6.04
N GLN A 110 5.98 -5.39 -5.43
CA GLN A 110 5.66 -6.47 -4.51
C GLN A 110 4.19 -6.87 -4.63
N ALA A 111 3.89 -8.14 -4.38
CA ALA A 111 2.51 -8.59 -4.19
C ALA A 111 1.97 -8.03 -2.87
N LEU A 112 0.71 -7.62 -2.87
CA LEU A 112 0.01 -7.16 -1.67
C LEU A 112 -1.14 -8.12 -1.41
N THR A 113 -1.15 -8.69 -0.21
CA THR A 113 -2.00 -9.84 0.13
C THR A 113 -3.13 -9.48 1.09
N THR A 114 -3.08 -8.28 1.67
CA THR A 114 -4.08 -7.80 2.63
C THR A 114 -4.52 -6.37 2.32
N ASP A 115 -5.73 -6.02 2.74
CA ASP A 115 -6.26 -4.65 2.67
C ASP A 115 -5.34 -3.65 3.37
N TRP A 116 -4.76 -4.03 4.50
CA TRP A 116 -3.80 -3.22 5.22
C TRP A 116 -2.54 -2.91 4.40
N GLU A 117 -1.98 -3.91 3.72
CA GLU A 117 -0.82 -3.73 2.85
C GLU A 117 -1.14 -2.80 1.68
N MET A 118 -2.32 -2.95 1.07
CA MET A 118 -2.79 -2.05 0.01
C MET A 118 -2.95 -0.62 0.49
N GLN A 119 -3.64 -0.42 1.62
CA GLN A 119 -3.81 0.90 2.24
C GLN A 119 -2.45 1.54 2.56
N LYS A 120 -1.52 0.77 3.13
CA LYS A 120 -0.17 1.23 3.43
C LYS A 120 0.59 1.62 2.16
N HIS A 121 0.50 0.82 1.11
CA HIS A 121 1.17 1.08 -0.16
C HIS A 121 0.63 2.34 -0.84
N ILE A 122 -0.70 2.54 -0.84
CA ILE A 122 -1.33 3.79 -1.33
C ILE A 122 -0.78 5.00 -0.57
N ARG A 123 -0.65 4.94 0.77
CA ARG A 123 -0.14 6.07 1.56
C ARG A 123 1.33 6.41 1.29
N LEU A 124 2.16 5.41 0.99
CA LEU A 124 3.61 5.59 0.85
C LEU A 124 4.05 5.81 -0.60
N PHE A 125 3.33 5.22 -1.55
CA PHE A 125 3.72 5.15 -2.96
C PHE A 125 2.59 5.56 -3.92
N GLY A 126 1.45 6.01 -3.38
CA GLY A 126 0.39 6.68 -4.10
C GLY A 126 -0.68 5.77 -4.70
N SER A 127 -0.38 4.52 -5.05
CA SER A 127 -1.37 3.66 -5.70
C SER A 127 -1.07 2.17 -5.65
N VAL A 128 -2.09 1.35 -5.89
CA VAL A 128 -2.00 -0.12 -6.01
C VAL A 128 -2.67 -0.55 -7.31
N VAL A 129 -2.04 -1.45 -8.05
CA VAL A 129 -2.64 -2.08 -9.21
C VAL A 129 -3.39 -3.33 -8.76
N THR A 130 -4.62 -3.53 -9.24
CA THR A 130 -5.43 -4.71 -8.91
C THR A 130 -6.38 -5.09 -10.04
N ARG A 131 -6.98 -6.28 -9.92
CA ARG A 131 -8.08 -6.74 -10.77
C ARG A 131 -9.42 -6.25 -10.23
N LEU A 132 -10.34 -5.97 -11.15
CA LEU A 132 -11.76 -5.78 -10.90
C LEU A 132 -12.55 -6.61 -11.91
N ASN A 133 -13.42 -7.49 -11.45
CA ASN A 133 -14.31 -8.23 -12.31
C ASN A 133 -15.47 -7.34 -12.73
N ILE A 134 -15.66 -7.23 -14.04
CA ILE A 134 -16.71 -6.42 -14.62
C ILE A 134 -17.89 -7.31 -14.97
N PHE A 135 -19.05 -6.90 -14.50
CA PHE A 135 -20.35 -7.48 -14.84
C PHE A 135 -21.16 -6.47 -15.68
N ASP A 136 -22.23 -6.91 -16.34
CA ASP A 136 -23.05 -6.04 -17.23
C ASP A 136 -23.87 -4.96 -16.53
N ASP A 137 -23.98 -5.02 -15.21
CA ASP A 137 -24.60 -3.98 -14.38
C ASP A 137 -23.61 -2.92 -13.90
N PHE A 138 -22.30 -3.21 -13.87
CA PHE A 138 -21.27 -2.29 -13.37
C PHE A 138 -21.31 -0.92 -14.07
N LYS A 139 -21.32 -0.91 -15.41
CA LYS A 139 -21.38 0.35 -16.17
C LYS A 139 -22.70 1.09 -15.95
N LYS A 140 -23.82 0.35 -15.95
CA LYS A 140 -25.18 0.91 -15.75
C LYS A 140 -25.33 1.53 -14.37
N PHE A 141 -24.71 0.93 -13.35
CA PHE A 141 -24.69 1.47 -11.99
C PHE A 141 -24.08 2.88 -11.98
N PHE A 142 -22.91 3.07 -12.59
CA PHE A 142 -22.22 4.36 -12.60
C PHE A 142 -22.82 5.38 -13.56
N GLU A 143 -23.52 4.96 -14.61
CA GLU A 143 -24.35 5.86 -15.43
C GLU A 143 -25.47 6.48 -14.59
N SER A 144 -26.06 5.73 -13.66
CA SER A 144 -27.13 6.21 -12.78
C SER A 144 -26.62 6.85 -11.49
N ASN A 145 -25.46 6.41 -10.98
CA ASN A 145 -24.87 6.83 -9.72
C ASN A 145 -23.37 7.15 -9.88
N PRO A 146 -22.99 8.23 -10.59
CA PRO A 146 -21.59 8.53 -10.88
C PRO A 146 -20.68 8.61 -9.65
N ASN A 147 -21.23 9.06 -8.51
CA ASN A 147 -20.51 9.21 -7.23
C ASN A 147 -20.79 8.09 -6.22
N GLY A 148 -21.60 7.09 -6.60
CA GLY A 148 -22.04 6.01 -5.73
C GLY A 148 -20.93 5.01 -5.40
N VAL A 149 -21.14 4.25 -4.33
CA VAL A 149 -20.29 3.09 -3.98
C VAL A 149 -20.92 1.85 -4.58
N TYR A 150 -20.24 1.23 -5.53
CA TYR A 150 -20.67 -0.04 -6.11
C TYR A 150 -20.37 -1.17 -5.13
N THR A 151 -21.43 -1.84 -4.67
CA THR A 151 -21.36 -2.86 -3.60
C THR A 151 -21.35 -4.29 -4.13
N GLY A 152 -21.18 -4.46 -5.45
CA GLY A 152 -21.14 -5.76 -6.12
C GLY A 152 -22.28 -5.96 -7.10
N HIS A 153 -22.11 -6.99 -7.92
CA HIS A 153 -23.02 -7.33 -8.98
C HIS A 153 -24.32 -7.94 -8.45
N GLY A 154 -25.42 -7.71 -9.17
CA GLY A 154 -26.70 -8.34 -8.88
C GLY A 154 -26.68 -9.85 -9.18
N PRO A 155 -27.59 -10.63 -8.59
CA PRO A 155 -27.60 -12.09 -8.73
C PRO A 155 -27.86 -12.59 -10.17
N LYS A 156 -28.34 -11.71 -11.06
CA LYS A 156 -28.59 -12.00 -12.48
C LYS A 156 -27.56 -11.37 -13.41
N ALA A 157 -26.57 -10.67 -12.86
CA ALA A 157 -25.55 -10.01 -13.65
C ALA A 157 -24.63 -11.05 -14.29
N THR A 158 -24.22 -10.79 -15.53
CA THR A 158 -23.34 -11.71 -16.26
C THR A 158 -21.92 -11.15 -16.27
N TYR A 159 -20.96 -11.99 -15.88
CA TYR A 159 -19.54 -11.67 -15.97
C TYR A 159 -19.15 -11.32 -17.41
N LYS A 160 -18.39 -10.25 -17.58
CA LYS A 160 -17.91 -9.78 -18.89
C LYS A 160 -16.41 -9.94 -19.02
N GLU A 161 -15.65 -9.42 -18.07
CA GLU A 161 -14.20 -9.44 -18.15
C GLU A 161 -13.53 -9.25 -16.79
N SER A 162 -12.25 -9.60 -16.76
CA SER A 162 -11.33 -9.26 -15.69
C SER A 162 -10.58 -8.00 -16.15
N HIS A 163 -10.79 -6.91 -15.41
CA HIS A 163 -10.32 -5.59 -15.77
C HIS A 163 -9.22 -5.11 -14.83
N ALA A 164 -8.15 -4.56 -15.39
CA ALA A 164 -7.05 -4.02 -14.60
C ALA A 164 -7.33 -2.56 -14.26
N VAL A 165 -7.25 -2.23 -12.97
CA VAL A 165 -7.52 -0.88 -12.44
C VAL A 165 -6.49 -0.46 -11.41
N VAL A 166 -6.51 0.81 -11.03
CA VAL A 166 -5.60 1.37 -10.04
C VAL A 166 -6.39 1.90 -8.84
N LEU A 167 -6.09 1.38 -7.66
CA LEU A 167 -6.57 1.93 -6.40
C LEU A 167 -5.71 3.16 -6.05
N VAL A 168 -6.33 4.31 -5.86
CA VAL A 168 -5.66 5.59 -5.58
C VAL A 168 -6.07 6.18 -4.23
N GLY A 169 -6.97 5.52 -3.52
CA GLY A 169 -7.48 5.96 -2.23
C GLY A 169 -8.43 4.93 -1.64
N TYR A 170 -8.87 5.19 -0.42
CA TYR A 170 -9.84 4.36 0.28
C TYR A 170 -10.52 5.18 1.39
N ASP A 171 -11.67 4.72 1.84
CA ASP A 171 -12.41 5.27 2.97
C ASP A 171 -12.81 4.10 3.89
N LEU A 172 -12.34 4.14 5.15
CA LEU A 172 -12.61 3.07 6.12
C LEU A 172 -14.02 3.16 6.72
N ASP A 173 -14.58 4.37 6.82
CA ASP A 173 -15.89 4.61 7.41
C ASP A 173 -16.98 4.24 6.40
N LYS A 174 -16.80 4.67 5.15
CA LYS A 174 -17.68 4.36 4.02
C LYS A 174 -17.34 3.03 3.34
N LYS A 175 -16.28 2.35 3.78
CA LYS A 175 -15.84 1.00 3.40
C LYS A 175 -15.67 0.80 1.88
N TYR A 176 -14.92 1.68 1.22
CA TYR A 176 -14.66 1.58 -0.22
C TYR A 176 -13.23 1.86 -0.62
N TRP A 177 -12.85 1.31 -1.78
CA TRP A 177 -11.68 1.70 -2.57
C TRP A 177 -12.06 2.79 -3.58
N LEU A 178 -11.24 3.83 -3.68
CA LEU A 178 -11.30 4.80 -4.77
C LEU A 178 -10.45 4.30 -5.93
N VAL A 179 -11.12 4.04 -7.05
CA VAL A 179 -10.54 3.41 -8.23
C VAL A 179 -10.37 4.45 -9.34
N LYS A 180 -9.17 4.58 -9.88
CA LYS A 180 -8.91 5.26 -11.16
C LYS A 180 -9.13 4.25 -12.28
N ASN A 181 -10.15 4.47 -13.10
CA ASN A 181 -10.48 3.61 -14.22
C ASN A 181 -9.83 4.11 -15.54
N SER A 182 -9.78 3.26 -16.56
CA SER A 182 -9.20 3.54 -17.88
C SER A 182 -10.26 3.82 -18.96
N TRP A 183 -11.55 3.90 -18.64
CA TRP A 183 -12.64 4.13 -19.60
C TRP A 183 -12.90 5.62 -19.93
N GLY A 184 -11.91 6.47 -19.71
CA GLY A 184 -11.99 7.90 -19.98
C GLY A 184 -12.75 8.70 -18.92
N VAL A 185 -12.69 10.03 -19.04
CA VAL A 185 -13.20 10.97 -18.02
C VAL A 185 -14.72 11.06 -17.97
N ASN A 186 -15.42 10.61 -19.01
CA ASN A 186 -16.89 10.63 -19.03
C ASN A 186 -17.51 9.47 -18.25
N PHE A 187 -16.69 8.53 -17.77
CA PHE A 187 -17.16 7.43 -16.95
C PHE A 187 -17.26 7.85 -15.48
N ALA A 188 -18.40 7.58 -14.84
CA ALA A 188 -18.61 7.79 -13.41
C ALA A 188 -18.21 9.23 -12.96
N ALA A 189 -17.46 9.36 -11.87
CA ALA A 189 -16.97 10.63 -11.36
C ALA A 189 -15.64 11.00 -12.03
N SER A 190 -15.71 11.56 -13.25
CA SER A 190 -14.53 12.04 -13.99
C SER A 190 -13.48 10.96 -14.29
N GLY A 191 -13.91 9.72 -14.54
CA GLY A 191 -13.05 8.54 -14.74
C GLY A 191 -12.71 7.78 -13.47
N PHE A 192 -13.19 8.23 -12.31
CA PHE A 192 -13.03 7.55 -11.03
C PHE A 192 -14.33 6.91 -10.58
N CYS A 193 -14.22 5.78 -9.89
CA CYS A 193 -15.36 5.10 -9.29
C CYS A 193 -15.02 4.59 -7.89
N LYS A 194 -16.06 4.30 -7.09
CA LYS A 194 -15.91 3.75 -5.74
C LYS A 194 -16.45 2.33 -5.72
N VAL A 195 -15.63 1.39 -5.25
CA VAL A 195 -16.00 -0.03 -5.14
C VAL A 195 -15.84 -0.44 -3.68
N ALA A 196 -16.86 -1.07 -3.11
CA ALA A 196 -16.80 -1.49 -1.71
C ALA A 196 -15.67 -2.50 -1.46
N PHE A 197 -15.19 -2.59 -0.22
CA PHE A 197 -14.20 -3.60 0.17
C PHE A 197 -14.73 -5.03 -0.05
N GLY A 198 -13.85 -5.94 -0.47
CA GLY A 198 -14.20 -7.35 -0.70
C GLY A 198 -15.07 -7.62 -1.94
N VAL A 199 -15.29 -6.63 -2.81
CA VAL A 199 -16.19 -6.75 -3.97
C VAL A 199 -15.43 -7.08 -5.25
N ASP A 200 -16.01 -7.98 -6.04
CA ASP A 200 -15.67 -8.27 -7.43
C ASP A 200 -14.17 -8.44 -7.71
N GLY A 201 -13.45 -9.10 -6.80
CA GLY A 201 -12.05 -9.49 -6.98
C GLY A 201 -11.03 -8.37 -6.72
N VAL A 202 -11.45 -7.20 -6.25
CA VAL A 202 -10.52 -6.14 -5.81
C VAL A 202 -9.69 -6.64 -4.63
N GLY A 203 -8.37 -6.50 -4.74
CA GLY A 203 -7.43 -6.96 -3.70
C GLY A 203 -7.11 -8.45 -3.76
N TYR A 204 -7.52 -9.17 -4.82
CA TYR A 204 -7.18 -10.58 -4.97
C TYR A 204 -5.64 -10.76 -5.02
N PRO A 205 -5.02 -11.57 -4.13
CA PRO A 205 -3.57 -11.58 -3.94
C PRO A 205 -2.73 -11.88 -5.19
N GLU A 206 -3.23 -12.71 -6.11
CA GLU A 206 -2.48 -13.07 -7.32
C GLU A 206 -2.46 -11.96 -8.38
N ASP A 207 -3.38 -10.99 -8.29
CA ASP A 207 -3.54 -9.89 -9.25
C ASP A 207 -3.30 -8.51 -8.63
N THR A 208 -2.82 -8.45 -7.39
CA THR A 208 -2.70 -7.19 -6.63
C THR A 208 -1.25 -6.90 -6.28
N PHE A 209 -0.76 -5.78 -6.81
CA PHE A 209 0.64 -5.40 -6.71
C PHE A 209 0.82 -3.93 -6.39
N GLY A 210 1.80 -3.66 -5.55
CA GLY A 210 2.32 -2.32 -5.32
C GLY A 210 3.56 -2.08 -6.18
N ILE A 211 3.62 -0.93 -6.86
CA ILE A 211 4.83 -0.43 -7.52
C ILE A 211 5.36 0.73 -6.67
N SER A 212 6.66 0.71 -6.38
CA SER A 212 7.35 1.77 -5.64
C SER A 212 8.50 2.37 -6.45
N PHE A 213 8.77 3.65 -6.22
CA PHE A 213 9.87 4.37 -6.85
C PHE A 213 10.74 5.04 -5.78
N MET A 214 12.04 4.77 -5.83
CA MET A 214 13.07 5.30 -4.94
C MET A 214 13.93 6.29 -5.72
N PRO A 215 13.76 7.62 -5.55
CA PRO A 215 14.52 8.60 -6.31
C PRO A 215 15.97 8.63 -5.85
N ASP A 216 16.90 8.80 -6.79
CA ASP A 216 18.35 8.93 -6.50
C ASP A 216 18.63 10.12 -5.58
N LYS A 217 17.83 11.18 -5.74
CA LYS A 217 17.88 12.41 -4.94
C LYS A 217 16.47 12.77 -4.48
N PRO A 218 16.05 12.33 -3.29
CA PRO A 218 14.76 12.68 -2.72
C PRO A 218 14.60 14.21 -2.62
N PRO A 219 13.40 14.77 -2.87
CA PRO A 219 13.19 16.20 -2.68
C PRO A 219 13.42 16.59 -1.20
N PRO A 220 13.94 17.79 -0.91
CA PRO A 220 14.12 18.28 0.45
C PRO A 220 12.77 18.59 1.10
N LYS A 221 12.60 18.31 2.39
CA LYS A 221 11.35 18.59 3.11
C LYS A 221 10.97 20.08 2.99
N PRO A 222 9.67 20.44 2.92
CA PRO A 222 9.22 21.83 2.78
C PRO A 222 9.37 22.62 4.09
N ARG A 223 10.59 22.71 4.62
CA ARG A 223 10.92 23.37 5.90
C ARG A 223 10.62 24.87 5.88
N ASN A 224 10.63 25.49 4.71
CA ASN A 224 10.23 26.89 4.52
C ASN A 224 8.74 27.15 4.85
N ARG A 225 7.93 26.09 5.00
CA ARG A 225 6.53 26.20 5.43
C ARG A 225 6.31 25.83 6.90
N LEU A 226 7.38 25.61 7.66
CA LEU A 226 7.34 25.50 9.10
C LEU A 226 7.54 26.87 9.75
N SER A 227 6.81 27.10 10.82
CA SER A 227 7.03 28.20 11.77
C SER A 227 6.96 27.67 13.20
N ASN A 228 7.57 28.41 14.14
CA ASN A 228 7.59 27.99 15.54
C ASN A 228 6.19 27.97 16.13
N SER A 229 5.88 26.92 16.90
CA SER A 229 4.70 26.88 17.75
C SER A 229 5.04 27.38 19.15
N SER A 230 4.03 27.85 19.89
CA SER A 230 4.16 28.13 21.33
C SER A 230 4.37 26.86 22.16
N ARG A 231 3.99 25.69 21.62
CA ARG A 231 4.19 24.39 22.25
C ARG A 231 5.59 23.84 21.95
N PRO A 232 6.43 23.57 22.96
CA PRO A 232 7.78 23.01 22.75
C PRO A 232 7.74 21.70 21.96
N GLY A 233 8.65 21.54 21.00
CA GLY A 233 8.72 20.35 20.14
C GLY A 233 7.63 20.26 19.06
N CYS A 234 6.86 21.34 18.87
CA CYS A 234 5.84 21.43 17.84
C CYS A 234 6.08 22.61 16.89
N TYR A 235 5.57 22.47 15.68
CA TYR A 235 5.68 23.47 14.61
C TYR A 235 4.31 23.72 14.00
N LYS A 236 4.13 24.93 13.47
CA LYS A 236 2.99 25.27 12.61
C LYS A 236 3.41 25.06 11.16
N TYR A 237 2.74 24.15 10.46
CA TYR A 237 2.98 23.81 9.07
C TYR A 237 1.85 24.33 8.19
N ARG A 238 2.19 25.18 7.21
CA ARG A 238 1.23 25.61 6.18
C ARG A 238 1.17 24.56 5.08
N THR A 239 0.01 23.92 4.91
CA THR A 239 -0.20 22.84 3.94
C THR A 239 -0.14 23.35 2.51
N LEU A 240 0.19 22.43 1.61
CA LEU A 240 0.10 22.62 0.17
C LEU A 240 -1.33 22.35 -0.29
N PRO A 241 -1.85 23.00 -1.35
CA PRO A 241 -3.18 22.71 -1.86
C PRO A 241 -3.44 21.23 -2.18
N SER A 242 -2.39 20.50 -2.57
CA SER A 242 -2.41 19.05 -2.86
C SER A 242 -1.94 18.17 -1.68
N ASP A 243 -1.83 18.72 -0.47
CA ASP A 243 -1.56 17.92 0.72
C ASP A 243 -2.82 17.20 1.19
N TYR A 244 -2.64 15.97 1.64
CA TYR A 244 -3.63 15.18 2.36
C TYR A 244 -2.96 14.62 3.62
N VAL A 245 -3.76 14.23 4.62
CA VAL A 245 -3.28 13.89 5.98
C VAL A 245 -2.12 12.91 5.96
N SER A 246 -2.24 11.80 5.22
CA SER A 246 -1.20 10.76 5.18
C SER A 246 0.09 11.20 4.47
N LYS A 247 0.02 12.10 3.49
CA LYS A 247 1.20 12.72 2.85
C LYS A 247 1.96 13.61 3.82
N VAL A 248 1.24 14.43 4.59
CA VAL A 248 1.85 15.31 5.62
C VAL A 248 2.49 14.45 6.70
N ALA A 249 1.77 13.46 7.22
CA ALA A 249 2.26 12.55 8.24
C ALA A 249 3.55 11.83 7.79
N THR A 250 3.54 11.27 6.57
CA THR A 250 4.71 10.59 5.99
C THR A 250 5.88 11.55 5.76
N THR A 251 5.61 12.75 5.23
CA THR A 251 6.65 13.77 4.98
C THR A 251 7.40 14.15 6.23
N TRP A 252 6.70 14.22 7.36
CA TRP A 252 7.27 14.66 8.65
C TRP A 252 7.60 13.50 9.60
N GLY A 253 7.44 12.25 9.17
CA GLY A 253 7.79 11.06 9.95
C GLY A 253 6.93 10.87 11.19
N MET A 254 5.68 11.32 11.18
CA MET A 254 4.77 11.23 12.32
C MET A 254 3.62 10.23 12.07
N PRO A 255 3.09 9.57 13.11
CA PRO A 255 1.90 8.74 12.97
C PRO A 255 0.69 9.58 12.54
N ILE A 256 -0.13 9.05 11.61
CA ILE A 256 -1.35 9.72 11.15
C ILE A 256 -2.31 10.00 12.30
N GLN A 257 -2.46 9.05 13.22
CA GLN A 257 -3.30 9.22 14.40
C GLN A 257 -2.86 10.43 15.24
N GLN A 258 -1.55 10.61 15.44
CA GLN A 258 -1.01 11.74 16.18
C GLN A 258 -1.30 13.07 15.45
N LEU A 259 -1.11 13.10 14.13
CA LEU A 259 -1.43 14.27 13.31
C LEU A 259 -2.90 14.68 13.43
N LEU A 260 -3.81 13.70 13.40
CA LEU A 260 -5.24 13.93 13.55
C LEU A 260 -5.59 14.43 14.96
N LEU A 261 -5.03 13.82 16.00
CA LEU A 261 -5.25 14.23 17.40
C LEU A 261 -4.75 15.66 17.66
N ASP A 262 -3.59 16.04 17.13
CA ASP A 262 -3.03 17.39 17.28
C ASP A 262 -3.82 18.46 16.51
N ASN A 263 -4.74 18.07 15.62
CA ASN A 263 -5.48 18.95 14.72
C ASN A 263 -6.98 18.62 14.65
N LEU A 264 -7.53 18.02 15.71
CA LEU A 264 -8.90 17.50 15.73
C LEU A 264 -9.94 18.57 15.33
N ASP A 265 -9.75 19.80 15.81
CA ASP A 265 -10.67 20.91 15.54
C ASP A 265 -10.44 21.59 14.17
N SER A 266 -9.31 21.29 13.52
CA SER A 266 -8.88 21.99 12.31
C SER A 266 -9.06 21.17 11.03
N ILE A 267 -9.04 19.84 11.10
CA ILE A 267 -9.19 18.96 9.93
C ILE A 267 -10.68 18.65 9.76
N PRO A 268 -11.36 19.26 8.77
CA PRO A 268 -12.82 19.17 8.66
C PRO A 268 -13.30 17.80 8.16
N GLU A 269 -12.56 17.21 7.22
CA GLU A 269 -12.86 15.93 6.58
C GLU A 269 -11.53 15.25 6.21
N THR A 270 -11.32 14.01 6.64
CA THR A 270 -10.04 13.28 6.43
C THR A 270 -9.87 12.73 5.02
N ASP A 271 -10.94 12.71 4.22
CA ASP A 271 -10.99 12.22 2.84
C ASP A 271 -10.77 13.33 1.79
N ARG A 272 -10.60 14.59 2.23
CA ARG A 272 -10.30 15.71 1.33
C ARG A 272 -8.83 16.13 1.36
N LEU A 273 -8.43 16.79 0.27
CA LEU A 273 -7.21 17.59 0.26
C LEU A 273 -7.34 18.70 1.31
N LEU A 274 -6.25 18.90 2.06
CA LEU A 274 -6.16 19.87 3.16
C LEU A 274 -6.18 21.32 2.66
N GLY A 275 -5.91 21.56 1.37
CA GLY A 275 -5.91 22.90 0.81
C GLY A 275 -4.80 23.76 1.44
N ASP A 276 -5.08 25.05 1.62
CA ASP A 276 -4.20 25.98 2.33
C ASP A 276 -4.70 26.18 3.76
N MET A 277 -4.19 25.37 4.68
CA MET A 277 -4.50 25.44 6.11
C MET A 277 -3.22 25.34 6.95
N THR A 278 -3.34 25.64 8.24
CA THR A 278 -2.21 25.52 9.17
C THR A 278 -2.44 24.36 10.12
N LEU A 279 -1.51 23.40 10.10
CA LEU A 279 -1.50 22.24 11.00
C LEU A 279 -0.46 22.41 12.10
N THR A 280 -0.76 21.90 13.28
CA THR A 280 0.19 21.68 14.37
C THR A 280 0.86 20.33 14.17
N LEU A 281 2.17 20.31 13.99
CA LEU A 281 2.96 19.08 13.88
C LEU A 281 3.88 18.96 15.09
N CYS A 282 3.74 17.90 15.88
CA CYS A 282 4.58 17.63 17.05
C CYS A 282 5.44 16.38 16.82
N GLY A 283 6.67 16.38 17.35
CA GLY A 283 7.56 15.21 17.28
C GLY A 283 8.01 14.84 15.86
N ILE A 284 8.14 15.84 14.98
CA ILE A 284 8.50 15.63 13.58
C ILE A 284 10.01 15.36 13.40
N THR A 285 10.35 14.59 12.37
CA THR A 285 11.73 14.42 11.93
C THR A 285 12.12 15.55 11.00
N LEU A 286 13.08 16.38 11.39
CA LEU A 286 13.58 17.45 10.54
C LEU A 286 14.56 16.94 9.48
N ASP A 287 15.38 15.94 9.79
CA ASP A 287 16.41 15.40 8.90
C ASP A 287 15.83 14.95 7.55
N ASP A 288 16.57 15.20 6.47
CA ASP A 288 16.16 14.84 5.11
C ASP A 288 16.44 13.37 4.76
N THR A 289 16.95 12.58 5.71
CA THR A 289 17.08 11.13 5.56
C THR A 289 15.69 10.53 5.34
N PRO A 290 15.46 9.83 4.21
CA PRO A 290 14.22 9.13 3.98
C PRO A 290 13.96 8.18 5.16
N ALA A 291 12.74 8.19 5.69
CA ALA A 291 12.29 7.07 6.50
C ALA A 291 12.32 5.84 5.58
N ALA A 292 13.37 5.02 5.71
CA ALA A 292 13.51 3.83 4.89
C ALA A 292 12.27 2.96 5.12
N PRO A 293 11.45 2.66 4.10
CA PRO A 293 10.50 1.58 4.24
C PRO A 293 11.33 0.32 4.48
N GLY A 294 11.00 -0.42 5.54
CA GLY A 294 11.72 -1.65 5.88
C GLY A 294 11.83 -2.54 4.66
N ARG A 295 13.07 -2.78 4.20
CA ARG A 295 13.38 -3.67 3.08
C ARG A 295 12.82 -5.06 3.38
N HIS A 296 11.71 -5.44 2.75
CA HIS A 296 11.37 -6.84 2.59
C HIS A 296 12.21 -7.40 1.45
N LYS A 297 13.22 -8.19 1.77
CA LYS A 297 13.87 -9.05 0.78
C LYS A 297 12.85 -10.12 0.35
N SER A 298 12.25 -9.96 -0.82
CA SER A 298 11.57 -11.07 -1.50
C SER A 298 12.63 -11.98 -2.12
N GLY A 299 13.11 -12.95 -1.34
CA GLY A 299 14.01 -14.00 -1.82
C GLY A 299 13.23 -15.22 -2.30
N PHE A 300 13.07 -15.40 -3.61
CA PHE A 300 12.87 -16.72 -4.20
C PHE A 300 14.25 -17.30 -4.56
N GLY A 301 14.59 -18.42 -3.94
CA GLY A 301 15.94 -18.98 -3.92
C GLY A 301 16.35 -19.73 -5.20
N GLY A 302 17.59 -19.49 -5.61
CA GLY A 302 18.47 -20.45 -6.24
C GLY A 302 19.68 -20.67 -5.30
N GLY A 303 20.01 -21.92 -5.00
CA GLY A 303 20.91 -22.31 -3.91
C GLY A 303 22.37 -21.87 -4.04
N GLY A 304 23.01 -21.68 -2.89
CA GLY A 304 24.45 -21.45 -2.75
C GLY A 304 24.82 -21.13 -1.30
N SER A 305 25.43 -22.09 -0.62
CA SER A 305 25.84 -22.03 0.79
C SER A 305 26.97 -21.02 1.03
N SER A 306 26.83 -20.16 2.05
CA SER A 306 27.93 -19.53 2.82
C SER A 306 27.35 -18.66 3.93
N GLY A 307 27.68 -18.98 5.18
CA GLY A 307 27.06 -18.43 6.39
C GLY A 307 27.28 -16.94 6.65
N SER A 308 26.27 -16.32 7.25
CA SER A 308 26.40 -15.26 8.26
C SER A 308 25.03 -15.03 8.93
N ASP A 309 25.05 -15.04 10.25
CA ASP A 309 23.89 -15.03 11.15
C ASP A 309 22.96 -13.83 10.96
N LYS A 310 21.68 -14.07 10.63
CA LYS A 310 20.59 -13.08 10.77
C LYS A 310 19.32 -13.75 11.29
N CYS A 311 18.80 -13.21 12.39
CA CYS A 311 17.51 -13.58 12.96
C CYS A 311 16.47 -12.54 12.50
N ASP A 312 15.74 -12.82 11.41
CA ASP A 312 14.77 -11.90 10.81
C ASP A 312 13.44 -11.81 11.59
N LYS A 313 13.28 -12.52 12.72
CA LYS A 313 12.03 -12.56 13.49
C LYS A 313 11.95 -11.57 14.67
N CYS A 314 13.06 -11.00 15.12
CA CYS A 314 13.06 -10.19 16.35
C CYS A 314 13.17 -8.67 16.14
N ASN A 315 13.42 -8.19 14.92
CA ASN A 315 13.47 -6.76 14.57
C ASN A 315 14.23 -5.86 15.59
N VAL A 316 15.42 -6.29 16.05
CA VAL A 316 16.28 -5.51 16.98
C VAL A 316 17.51 -4.96 16.25
N PRO A 317 17.76 -3.63 16.27
CA PRO A 317 19.00 -3.04 15.74
C PRO A 317 20.22 -3.30 16.65
N VAL A 318 21.39 -3.54 16.04
CA VAL A 318 22.65 -3.88 16.74
C VAL A 318 23.27 -2.69 17.52
N SER A 319 22.70 -1.50 17.45
CA SER A 319 23.24 -0.31 18.13
C SER A 319 22.71 -0.06 19.55
N ALA A 320 21.89 -0.95 20.11
CA ALA A 320 21.55 -0.95 21.54
C ALA A 320 22.07 -2.23 22.18
N GLY A 321 23.16 -2.11 22.95
CA GLY A 321 23.96 -3.24 23.40
C GLY A 321 23.18 -4.39 24.04
N GLY A 322 23.52 -5.62 23.63
CA GLY A 322 23.59 -6.74 24.58
C GLY A 322 22.89 -8.06 24.24
N CYS A 323 22.10 -8.21 23.18
CA CYS A 323 21.40 -9.48 22.91
C CYS A 323 22.03 -10.27 21.75
N LYS A 324 22.37 -11.55 22.01
CA LYS A 324 22.70 -12.55 20.97
C LYS A 324 21.58 -13.60 20.91
N CYS A 325 21.18 -13.98 19.70
CA CYS A 325 20.19 -15.04 19.47
C CYS A 325 20.89 -16.40 19.34
N ASP A 326 20.28 -17.48 19.80
CA ASP A 326 20.78 -18.84 19.53
C ASP A 326 20.18 -19.45 18.25
N LYS A 327 20.60 -20.69 17.95
CA LYS A 327 20.20 -21.44 16.75
C LYS A 327 18.69 -21.70 16.63
N ASN A 328 17.92 -21.49 17.70
CA ASN A 328 16.46 -21.61 17.73
C ASN A 328 15.74 -20.25 17.69
N CYS A 329 16.48 -19.13 17.55
CA CYS A 329 15.99 -17.75 17.57
C CYS A 329 15.54 -17.20 18.94
N ASP A 330 16.01 -17.79 20.05
CA ASP A 330 15.73 -17.27 21.40
C ASP A 330 16.76 -16.18 21.79
N CYS A 331 16.30 -15.06 22.37
CA CYS A 331 17.17 -13.99 22.88
C CYS A 331 17.87 -14.42 24.17
N ARG A 332 19.21 -14.31 24.23
CA ARG A 332 19.97 -14.52 25.47
C ARG A 332 20.58 -13.23 26.01
N SER A 333 20.55 -13.10 27.33
CA SER A 333 21.33 -12.13 28.11
C SER A 333 22.84 -12.39 27.97
N ALA A 334 23.65 -11.33 28.03
CA ALA A 334 25.11 -11.42 27.94
C ALA A 334 25.71 -12.30 29.06
N PRO A 335 26.78 -13.09 28.80
CA PRO A 335 27.39 -13.93 29.81
C PRO A 335 28.18 -13.05 30.80
N GLY A 336 27.79 -13.06 32.08
CA GLY A 336 28.59 -12.45 33.16
C GLY A 336 27.86 -11.58 34.18
N SER A 337 26.54 -11.38 34.08
CA SER A 337 25.78 -10.71 35.15
C SER A 337 25.01 -11.76 35.96
N GLY A 338 25.54 -12.09 37.13
CA GLY A 338 24.85 -12.91 38.13
C GLY A 338 23.72 -12.11 38.77
N SER A 339 22.56 -12.08 38.11
CA SER A 339 21.28 -11.79 38.75
C SER A 339 20.16 -12.43 37.93
N SER A 340 19.49 -13.37 38.56
CA SER A 340 18.26 -14.01 38.09
C SER A 340 17.17 -13.00 37.75
N ASN A 341 16.63 -13.12 36.54
CA ASN A 341 15.22 -12.93 36.14
C ASN A 341 15.08 -12.23 34.79
N GLU A 342 14.34 -12.92 33.93
CA GLU A 342 14.23 -12.78 32.50
C GLU A 342 13.26 -11.67 32.08
N CYS A 343 13.73 -10.86 31.13
CA CYS A 343 13.03 -9.99 30.17
C CYS A 343 11.58 -9.53 30.47
N ASP A 344 11.51 -8.37 31.13
CA ASP A 344 10.47 -7.35 30.96
C ASP A 344 10.39 -6.87 29.50
N LYS A 345 9.41 -7.38 28.72
CA LYS A 345 8.83 -6.66 27.56
C LYS A 345 7.37 -7.04 27.34
N CYS A 346 6.52 -6.73 28.30
CA CYS A 346 5.13 -6.32 28.07
C CYS A 346 4.84 -5.31 29.17
N ASN A 347 4.49 -4.08 28.81
CA ASN A 347 4.24 -2.99 29.76
C ASN A 347 2.93 -3.23 30.53
N VAL A 348 2.92 -4.21 31.44
CA VAL A 348 1.79 -4.55 32.31
C VAL A 348 2.25 -4.37 33.76
N PRO A 349 1.57 -3.56 34.58
CA PRO A 349 1.94 -3.39 35.97
C PRO A 349 1.70 -4.68 36.77
N VAL A 350 2.66 -5.03 37.63
CA VAL A 350 2.62 -6.19 38.50
C VAL A 350 1.64 -5.93 39.65
N SER A 351 0.42 -6.46 39.54
CA SER A 351 -0.33 -7.00 40.68
C SER A 351 -1.66 -7.61 40.22
N ALA A 352 -1.75 -8.94 40.37
CA ALA A 352 -2.93 -9.81 40.48
C ALA A 352 -2.80 -11.04 39.55
N ASP A 353 -2.16 -12.06 40.11
CA ASP A 353 -2.39 -13.49 39.88
C ASP A 353 -2.53 -14.04 38.45
N GLY A 354 -1.40 -14.56 37.95
CA GLY A 354 -1.35 -15.95 37.51
C GLY A 354 -1.43 -16.27 36.01
N CYS A 355 -0.31 -16.13 35.29
CA CYS A 355 -0.05 -16.94 34.08
C CYS A 355 1.40 -17.44 34.08
N LYS A 356 1.61 -18.76 33.93
CA LYS A 356 2.91 -19.37 33.59
C LYS A 356 2.84 -19.87 32.15
N CYS A 357 3.67 -19.32 31.27
CA CYS A 357 3.83 -19.79 29.89
C CYS A 357 4.89 -20.89 29.81
N ASP A 358 4.78 -21.81 28.86
CA ASP A 358 5.86 -22.76 28.57
C ASP A 358 6.90 -22.19 27.58
N SER A 359 7.96 -22.96 27.31
CA SER A 359 9.09 -22.56 26.47
C SER A 359 8.74 -22.26 25.00
N ASN A 360 7.48 -22.41 24.60
CA ASN A 360 6.96 -22.02 23.28
C ASN A 360 5.96 -20.85 23.36
N CYS A 361 5.90 -20.13 24.50
CA CYS A 361 4.98 -19.01 24.75
C CYS A 361 3.47 -19.37 24.66
N ASN A 362 3.10 -20.64 24.86
CA ASN A 362 1.70 -21.03 24.97
C ASN A 362 1.22 -20.88 26.43
N CYS A 363 0.03 -20.28 26.63
CA CYS A 363 -0.64 -20.29 27.94
C CYS A 363 -1.06 -21.72 28.28
N ARG A 364 -0.53 -22.28 29.38
CA ARG A 364 -1.01 -23.56 29.91
C ARG A 364 -2.08 -23.31 30.97
N SER A 365 -3.26 -23.86 30.76
CA SER A 365 -4.26 -24.06 31.81
C SER A 365 -3.68 -24.92 32.94
N ALA A 366 -3.97 -24.56 34.19
CA ALA A 366 -3.61 -25.34 35.38
C ALA A 366 -4.27 -26.73 35.35
N PRO A 367 -3.66 -27.77 35.99
CA PRO A 367 -4.31 -29.06 36.14
C PRO A 367 -5.53 -28.92 37.05
N SER A 368 -6.72 -29.20 36.52
CA SER A 368 -7.94 -29.26 37.32
C SER A 368 -7.93 -30.51 38.20
N SER A 369 -8.03 -30.31 39.51
CA SER A 369 -8.61 -31.30 40.41
C SER A 369 -10.10 -30.98 40.55
N GLY A 370 -10.95 -31.95 40.24
CA GLY A 370 -12.41 -31.83 40.39
C GLY A 370 -13.15 -31.49 39.10
N GLY A 371 -14.17 -32.28 38.78
CA GLY A 371 -14.86 -32.32 37.49
C GLY A 371 -15.91 -31.22 37.28
N GLY A 372 -16.35 -31.11 36.01
CA GLY A 372 -17.49 -30.28 35.61
C GLY A 372 -17.23 -29.52 34.30
N SER A 373 -17.95 -29.92 33.24
CA SER A 373 -18.17 -29.28 31.92
C SER A 373 -17.22 -28.19 31.42
N ARG A 374 -16.51 -28.48 30.31
CA ARG A 374 -15.84 -27.48 29.47
C ARG A 374 -16.86 -26.70 28.65
N ASN A 375 -16.95 -25.39 28.86
CA ASN A 375 -17.53 -24.44 27.91
C ASN A 375 -16.42 -23.51 27.41
N GLU A 376 -16.26 -23.46 26.09
CA GLU A 376 -15.28 -22.65 25.37
C GLU A 376 -15.70 -21.17 25.38
N CYS A 377 -14.92 -20.30 26.04
CA CYS A 377 -14.92 -18.84 25.76
C CYS A 377 -13.77 -18.06 26.46
N ASP A 378 -12.57 -18.63 26.65
CA ASP A 378 -11.47 -17.93 27.37
C ASP A 378 -10.41 -17.32 26.43
N LYS A 379 -10.81 -16.38 25.56
CA LYS A 379 -9.86 -15.51 24.82
C LYS A 379 -10.22 -14.03 24.78
N CYS A 380 -11.43 -13.64 25.14
CA CYS A 380 -11.81 -12.24 25.29
C CYS A 380 -11.93 -11.96 26.78
N ASN A 381 -10.94 -11.29 27.36
CA ASN A 381 -10.88 -10.94 28.78
C ASN A 381 -11.96 -9.89 29.14
N VAL A 382 -13.25 -10.26 29.05
CA VAL A 382 -14.40 -9.40 29.33
C VAL A 382 -15.22 -10.03 30.46
N PRO A 383 -15.39 -9.37 31.61
CA PRO A 383 -16.19 -9.91 32.71
C PRO A 383 -17.68 -9.97 32.33
N VAL A 384 -18.31 -11.12 32.59
CA VAL A 384 -19.75 -11.36 32.43
C VAL A 384 -20.53 -10.59 33.49
N SER A 385 -20.62 -9.28 33.35
CA SER A 385 -21.60 -8.43 34.06
C SER A 385 -21.65 -6.99 33.50
N ALA A 386 -21.68 -6.84 32.18
CA ALA A 386 -22.25 -5.67 31.52
C ALA A 386 -22.71 -6.13 30.14
N GLY A 387 -24.01 -6.07 29.87
CA GLY A 387 -24.61 -6.71 28.70
C GLY A 387 -24.04 -6.20 27.37
N GLY A 388 -23.83 -7.14 26.44
CA GLY A 388 -24.01 -6.83 25.02
C GLY A 388 -22.99 -7.29 24.00
N CYS A 389 -21.84 -7.89 24.34
CA CYS A 389 -20.88 -8.30 23.32
C CYS A 389 -21.09 -9.77 22.91
N LYS A 390 -21.30 -10.01 21.61
CA LYS A 390 -21.20 -11.35 20.99
C LYS A 390 -19.90 -11.43 20.21
N CYS A 391 -19.34 -12.62 20.05
CA CYS A 391 -18.21 -12.85 19.14
C CYS A 391 -18.64 -13.79 18.02
N ASP A 392 -18.00 -13.68 16.85
CA ASP A 392 -18.24 -14.62 15.75
C ASP A 392 -17.40 -15.90 15.89
N SER A 393 -17.54 -16.83 14.93
CA SER A 393 -16.84 -18.12 14.92
C SER A 393 -15.31 -18.01 14.77
N ASN A 394 -14.79 -16.83 14.47
CA ASN A 394 -13.35 -16.55 14.39
C ASN A 394 -12.82 -15.81 15.63
N CYS A 395 -13.67 -15.63 16.66
CA CYS A 395 -13.36 -14.94 17.91
C CYS A 395 -13.18 -13.42 17.77
N ASP A 396 -13.73 -12.79 16.73
CA ASP A 396 -13.78 -11.34 16.62
C ASP A 396 -14.99 -10.79 17.40
N CYS A 397 -14.84 -9.67 18.10
CA CYS A 397 -15.96 -8.98 18.75
C CYS A 397 -16.94 -8.44 17.68
N LEU A 398 -18.23 -8.81 17.79
CA LEU A 398 -19.33 -8.32 16.95
C LEU A 398 -19.85 -6.95 17.39
#